data_AF-H3NLG0-F1
#
_entry.id   AF-H3NLG0-F1
#
_cell.length_a   1.000
_cell.length_b   1.000
_cell.length_c   1.000
_cell.angle_alpha   90.00
_cell.angle_beta   90.00
_cell.angle_gamma   90.00
#
_symmetry.space_group_name_H-M   'P 1'
#
loop_
_entity.id
_entity.type
_entity.pdbx_description
1 polymer ?
#
loop_
_entity_poly.entity_id
_entity_poly.type
_entity_poly.pdbx_seq_one_letter_code
_entity_poly.pdbx_strand_id
1 'polypeptide(L)'
;MKEYFEKQRNVILSKKDLIVPSIIFTVIFLLFAHVYLLVNDIRNHDSLLFNGYGAGITSGRWALQFMGETVDKIWGGYNIPFFNTAVSLILITIISVLLILIFDINKKVNAIFISGIFVVFPSLTATLIYTFTAHYYIFAILLVFIATYIIDESKISFIISTLLVAFAIGIYQAYLPFYISLLCLKSINDCIKGEDFKDILKRGIKYLVSIVLSLVIYMIILKIVLAITGLTLSSYRNIDTMGSVGVFELLRRMLIAYVDIVRLPFHMIFSVNKTLIIKFSILILYIVSFIMVIFTLKKMKEKKLKLLFLALILVLPFALNSSVIMASRGYTYSLMSYTLVFIFILPLLFLDKYDFDIKLIKVSNMVTYSILTLAIINYIWSSNGNYLALKTKMSYAEHYYNRLISRIESTEGYIEGRMIALVGEFSDKSEVDLWRNPDLSFNYDINTDTFLRENIRLTFIKNFVGKKIHIVSNEDAKKLAKRKEVREMPPYPYYGSVKQIDNVMVVRLRNIDNLFEQ
;
A
#
# COMPACT_ATOMS: atom_id res chain seq x y z
N MET A 1 -28.81 -21.50 6.38
CA MET A 1 -28.15 -20.54 5.45
C MET A 1 -29.11 -19.43 5.01
N LYS A 2 -30.34 -19.75 4.57
CA LYS A 2 -31.38 -18.75 4.26
C LYS A 2 -31.67 -17.78 5.41
N GLU A 3 -31.91 -18.30 6.62
CA GLU A 3 -32.13 -17.48 7.84
C GLU A 3 -30.98 -16.54 8.17
N TYR A 4 -29.73 -16.97 7.90
CA TYR A 4 -28.56 -16.12 8.09
C TYR A 4 -28.60 -14.92 7.14
N PHE A 5 -28.85 -15.14 5.85
CA PHE A 5 -28.96 -14.05 4.88
C PHE A 5 -30.13 -13.12 5.18
N GLU A 6 -31.26 -13.64 5.65
CA GLU A 6 -32.39 -12.81 6.09
C GLU A 6 -32.04 -11.96 7.32
N LYS A 7 -31.35 -12.54 8.33
CA LYS A 7 -30.83 -11.79 9.47
C LYS A 7 -29.89 -10.67 9.04
N GLN A 8 -28.92 -10.98 8.17
CA GLN A 8 -27.95 -9.99 7.69
C GLN A 8 -28.61 -8.88 6.87
N ARG A 9 -29.59 -9.22 6.03
CA ARG A 9 -30.40 -8.25 5.30
C ARG A 9 -31.12 -7.30 6.27
N ASN A 10 -31.72 -7.84 7.33
CA ASN A 10 -32.44 -7.03 8.31
C ASN A 10 -31.50 -6.06 9.07
N VAL A 11 -30.28 -6.50 9.42
CA VAL A 11 -29.25 -5.64 10.04
C VAL A 11 -28.84 -4.48 9.11
N ILE A 12 -28.64 -4.77 7.82
CA ILE A 12 -28.30 -3.73 6.83
C ILE A 12 -29.47 -2.75 6.67
N LEU A 13 -30.70 -3.26 6.56
CA LEU A 13 -31.89 -2.43 6.42
C LEU A 13 -32.13 -1.57 7.65
N SER A 14 -31.87 -2.07 8.86
CA SER A 14 -32.01 -1.27 10.09
C SER A 14 -31.00 -0.13 10.19
N LYS A 15 -29.85 -0.23 9.50
CA LYS A 15 -28.82 0.81 9.45
C LYS A 15 -28.81 1.59 8.11
N LYS A 16 -29.86 1.48 7.30
CA LYS A 16 -29.93 2.14 5.98
C LYS A 16 -29.63 3.63 6.03
N ASP A 17 -30.17 4.33 7.03
CA ASP A 17 -30.00 5.78 7.22
C ASP A 17 -28.57 6.20 7.61
N LEU A 18 -27.72 5.24 7.97
CA LEU A 18 -26.27 5.43 8.18
C LEU A 18 -25.46 5.00 6.96
N ILE A 19 -25.80 3.84 6.40
CA ILE A 19 -25.06 3.20 5.30
C ILE A 19 -25.18 4.03 4.02
N VAL A 20 -26.36 4.50 3.66
CA VAL A 20 -26.56 5.25 2.41
C VAL A 20 -25.74 6.55 2.39
N PRO A 21 -25.81 7.43 3.42
CA PRO A 21 -24.92 8.59 3.46
C PRO A 21 -23.45 8.23 3.46
N SER A 22 -23.04 7.20 4.20
CA SER A 22 -21.65 6.74 4.19
C SER A 22 -21.18 6.35 2.79
N ILE A 23 -21.97 5.58 2.03
CA ILE A 23 -21.61 5.20 0.65
C ILE A 23 -21.46 6.44 -0.22
N ILE A 24 -22.42 7.37 -0.17
CA ILE A 24 -22.38 8.60 -0.98
C ILE A 24 -21.12 9.40 -0.67
N PHE A 25 -20.84 9.66 0.61
CA PHE A 25 -19.65 10.40 1.01
C PHE A 25 -18.36 9.63 0.72
N THR A 26 -18.35 8.30 0.85
CA THR A 26 -17.20 7.46 0.45
C THR A 26 -16.87 7.68 -1.02
N VAL A 27 -17.87 7.60 -1.90
CA VAL A 27 -17.69 7.83 -3.33
C VAL A 27 -17.19 9.26 -3.61
N ILE A 28 -17.74 10.27 -2.92
CA ILE A 28 -17.28 11.65 -3.03
C ILE A 28 -15.79 11.76 -2.66
N PHE A 29 -15.37 11.21 -1.52
CA PHE A 29 -13.97 11.24 -1.10
C PHE A 29 -13.04 10.48 -2.05
N LEU A 30 -13.48 9.32 -2.55
CA LEU A 30 -12.74 8.55 -3.57
C LEU A 30 -12.55 9.34 -4.85
N LEU A 31 -13.59 10.04 -5.33
CA LEU A 31 -13.49 10.89 -6.51
C LEU A 31 -12.51 12.03 -6.29
N PHE A 32 -12.63 12.77 -5.18
CA PHE A 32 -11.69 13.85 -4.88
C PHE A 32 -10.24 13.36 -4.74
N ALA A 33 -10.02 12.19 -4.15
CA ALA A 33 -8.68 11.67 -3.93
C ALA A 33 -8.06 11.00 -5.17
N HIS A 34 -8.86 10.36 -6.02
CA HIS A 34 -8.37 9.38 -7.00
C HIS A 34 -8.92 9.51 -8.43
N VAL A 35 -9.79 10.49 -8.72
CA VAL A 35 -10.27 10.70 -10.10
C VAL A 35 -9.12 10.94 -11.07
N TYR A 36 -8.05 11.61 -10.63
CA TYR A 36 -6.87 11.86 -11.46
C TYR A 36 -6.24 10.56 -11.97
N LEU A 37 -6.20 9.50 -11.15
CA LEU A 37 -5.70 8.19 -11.57
C LEU A 37 -6.65 7.49 -12.54
N LEU A 38 -7.97 7.65 -12.38
CA LEU A 38 -8.95 7.06 -13.30
C LEU A 38 -8.81 7.64 -14.71
N VAL A 39 -8.61 8.95 -14.82
CA VAL A 39 -8.65 9.66 -16.12
C VAL A 39 -7.28 9.82 -16.79
N ASN A 40 -6.19 9.33 -16.17
CA ASN A 40 -4.85 9.40 -16.73
C ASN A 40 -4.18 8.02 -16.74
N ASP A 41 -3.46 7.68 -17.82
CA ASP A 41 -2.50 6.56 -17.78
C ASP A 41 -1.27 7.00 -16.97
N ILE A 42 -1.17 6.45 -15.76
CA ILE A 42 -0.08 6.64 -14.82
C ILE A 42 0.50 5.26 -14.51
N ARG A 43 1.78 5.08 -14.86
CA ARG A 43 2.51 3.84 -14.61
C ARG A 43 3.70 4.12 -13.72
N ASN A 44 3.85 3.33 -12.66
CA ASN A 44 5.08 3.30 -11.91
C ASN A 44 6.11 2.37 -12.60
N HIS A 45 7.31 2.28 -12.02
CA HIS A 45 8.38 1.46 -12.59
C HIS A 45 8.05 -0.03 -12.69
N ASP A 46 7.29 -0.58 -11.74
CA ASP A 46 6.84 -1.97 -11.78
C ASP A 46 5.76 -2.19 -12.83
N SER A 47 4.82 -1.25 -12.98
CA SER A 47 3.76 -1.27 -14.02
C SER A 47 4.32 -1.28 -15.45
N LEU A 48 5.60 -0.92 -15.63
CA LEU A 48 6.28 -1.03 -16.92
C LEU A 48 6.79 -2.45 -17.18
N LEU A 49 7.20 -3.16 -16.13
CA LEU A 49 7.74 -4.52 -16.21
C LEU A 49 6.65 -5.58 -16.21
N PHE A 50 5.52 -5.30 -15.54
CA PHE A 50 4.43 -6.24 -15.36
C PHE A 50 3.15 -5.76 -16.05
N ASN A 51 2.66 -6.57 -17.01
CA ASN A 51 1.33 -6.38 -17.58
C ASN A 51 0.24 -7.18 -16.84
N GLY A 52 0.63 -8.11 -15.94
CA GLY A 52 -0.27 -8.97 -15.17
C GLY A 52 -0.35 -8.59 -13.69
N TYR A 53 -0.26 -9.59 -12.81
CA TYR A 53 -0.46 -9.45 -11.35
C TYR A 53 0.82 -9.18 -10.55
N GLY A 54 2.00 -9.14 -11.18
CA GLY A 54 3.30 -8.96 -10.52
C GLY A 54 3.94 -10.27 -10.06
N ALA A 55 4.74 -10.20 -8.99
CA ALA A 55 5.49 -11.36 -8.48
C ALA A 55 4.59 -12.39 -7.77
N GLY A 56 4.59 -13.63 -8.27
CA GLY A 56 3.73 -14.73 -7.81
C GLY A 56 4.36 -15.65 -6.76
N ILE A 57 4.38 -16.96 -7.04
CA ILE A 57 4.76 -18.05 -6.12
C ILE A 57 6.17 -17.88 -5.54
N THR A 58 7.14 -17.42 -6.32
CA THR A 58 8.53 -17.18 -5.84
C THR A 58 8.62 -16.08 -4.78
N SER A 59 7.58 -15.23 -4.69
CA SER A 59 7.37 -14.24 -3.62
C SER A 59 6.32 -14.70 -2.61
N GLY A 60 6.01 -16.00 -2.56
CA GLY A 60 5.06 -16.61 -1.64
C GLY A 60 3.60 -16.20 -1.86
N ARG A 61 3.29 -15.62 -3.02
CA ARG A 61 1.96 -15.09 -3.37
C ARG A 61 1.21 -16.03 -4.31
N TRP A 62 0.96 -17.25 -3.83
CA TRP A 62 0.33 -18.30 -4.62
C TRP A 62 -1.09 -17.94 -5.07
N ALA A 63 -1.88 -17.27 -4.23
CA ALA A 63 -3.25 -16.90 -4.55
C ALA A 63 -3.30 -15.73 -5.54
N LEU A 64 -2.37 -14.78 -5.43
CA LEU A 64 -2.21 -13.71 -6.42
C LEU A 64 -1.91 -14.28 -7.81
N GLN A 65 -0.96 -15.22 -7.90
CA GLN A 65 -0.63 -15.89 -9.16
C GLN A 65 -1.83 -16.67 -9.71
N PHE A 66 -2.50 -17.46 -8.88
CA PHE A 66 -3.70 -18.18 -9.28
C PHE A 66 -4.78 -17.26 -9.86
N MET A 67 -5.09 -16.15 -9.18
CA MET A 67 -6.07 -15.18 -9.65
C MET A 67 -5.62 -14.50 -10.94
N GLY A 68 -4.36 -14.10 -11.00
CA GLY A 68 -3.80 -13.40 -12.14
C GLY A 68 -3.71 -14.25 -13.40
N GLU A 69 -3.29 -15.51 -13.27
CA GLU A 69 -3.31 -16.48 -14.39
C GLU A 69 -4.72 -16.81 -14.84
N THR A 70 -5.70 -16.81 -13.93
CA THR A 70 -7.11 -17.00 -14.29
C THR A 70 -7.62 -15.84 -15.13
N VAL A 71 -7.30 -14.60 -14.72
CA VAL A 71 -7.64 -13.40 -15.51
C VAL A 71 -6.91 -13.41 -16.85
N ASP A 72 -5.63 -13.76 -16.88
CA ASP A 72 -4.83 -13.86 -18.11
C ASP A 72 -5.43 -14.85 -19.10
N LYS A 73 -5.88 -16.03 -18.64
CA LYS A 73 -6.54 -17.02 -19.50
C LYS A 73 -7.88 -16.57 -20.09
N ILE A 74 -8.64 -15.75 -19.36
CA ILE A 74 -10.00 -15.35 -19.77
C ILE A 74 -9.97 -14.06 -20.62
N TRP A 75 -9.20 -13.07 -20.18
CA TRP A 75 -9.19 -11.71 -20.76
C TRP A 75 -7.81 -11.23 -21.20
N GLY A 76 -6.74 -11.97 -20.91
CA GLY A 76 -5.36 -11.55 -21.13
C GLY A 76 -4.78 -10.73 -19.97
N GLY A 77 -3.47 -10.83 -19.78
CA GLY A 77 -2.70 -10.12 -18.77
C GLY A 77 -2.42 -8.69 -19.20
N TYR A 78 -3.41 -7.82 -19.05
CA TYR A 78 -3.31 -6.40 -19.37
C TYR A 78 -3.36 -5.53 -18.11
N ASN A 79 -2.45 -4.56 -18.02
CA ASN A 79 -2.58 -3.47 -17.08
C ASN A 79 -3.48 -2.40 -17.70
N ILE A 80 -4.75 -2.36 -17.29
CA ILE A 80 -5.75 -1.40 -17.76
C ILE A 80 -6.05 -0.45 -16.58
N PRO A 81 -5.37 0.70 -16.47
CA PRO A 81 -5.44 1.56 -15.29
C PRO A 81 -6.87 1.97 -14.90
N PHE A 82 -7.69 2.36 -15.88
CA PHE A 82 -9.08 2.74 -15.64
C PHE A 82 -9.88 1.59 -15.01
N PHE A 83 -9.86 0.41 -15.64
CA PHE A 83 -10.65 -0.74 -15.20
C PHE A 83 -10.19 -1.24 -13.82
N ASN A 84 -8.88 -1.45 -13.65
CA ASN A 84 -8.31 -1.94 -12.40
C ASN A 84 -8.56 -0.96 -11.25
N THR A 85 -8.47 0.34 -11.51
CA THR A 85 -8.81 1.38 -10.52
C THR A 85 -10.31 1.41 -10.25
N ALA A 86 -11.18 1.36 -11.25
CA ALA A 86 -12.63 1.36 -11.04
C ALA A 86 -13.08 0.16 -10.17
N VAL A 87 -12.59 -1.04 -10.46
CA VAL A 87 -12.84 -2.24 -9.63
C VAL A 87 -12.34 -2.03 -8.21
N SER A 88 -11.13 -1.50 -8.05
CA SER A 88 -10.54 -1.14 -6.76
C SER A 88 -11.42 -0.21 -5.92
N LEU A 89 -12.00 0.83 -6.55
CA LEU A 89 -12.87 1.81 -5.88
C LEU A 89 -14.24 1.21 -5.49
N ILE A 90 -14.78 0.29 -6.28
CA ILE A 90 -16.00 -0.44 -5.94
C ILE A 90 -15.75 -1.33 -4.71
N LEU A 91 -14.66 -2.09 -4.72
CA LEU A 91 -14.30 -2.98 -3.61
C LEU A 91 -14.06 -2.21 -2.30
N ILE A 92 -13.35 -1.07 -2.35
CA ILE A 92 -13.10 -0.26 -1.15
C ILE A 92 -14.37 0.42 -0.62
N THR A 93 -15.35 0.70 -1.47
CA THR A 93 -16.68 1.19 -1.05
C THR A 93 -17.44 0.09 -0.28
N ILE A 94 -17.36 -1.17 -0.70
CA ILE A 94 -17.95 -2.28 0.05
C ILE A 94 -17.25 -2.43 1.42
N ILE A 95 -15.93 -2.28 1.44
CA ILE A 95 -15.15 -2.32 2.68
C ILE A 95 -15.57 -1.20 3.65
N SER A 96 -15.85 0.01 3.17
CA SER A 96 -16.29 1.11 4.05
C SER A 96 -17.63 0.83 4.74
N VAL A 97 -18.54 0.13 4.05
CA VAL A 97 -19.79 -0.35 4.67
C VAL A 97 -19.50 -1.42 5.72
N LEU A 98 -18.62 -2.38 5.43
CA LEU A 98 -18.23 -3.42 6.39
C LEU A 98 -17.57 -2.83 7.64
N LEU A 99 -16.81 -1.73 7.54
CA LEU A 99 -16.26 -1.01 8.70
C LEU A 99 -17.35 -0.55 9.66
N ILE A 100 -18.42 0.05 9.12
CA ILE A 100 -19.56 0.55 9.91
C ILE A 100 -20.28 -0.60 10.60
N LEU A 101 -20.43 -1.73 9.92
CA LEU A 101 -21.10 -2.91 10.45
C LEU A 101 -20.25 -3.64 11.52
N ILE A 102 -18.95 -3.83 11.28
CA ILE A 102 -18.03 -4.51 12.20
C ILE A 102 -17.91 -3.75 13.52
N PHE A 103 -17.79 -2.42 13.46
CA PHE A 103 -17.72 -1.60 14.66
C PHE A 103 -19.10 -1.23 15.21
N ASP A 104 -20.17 -1.64 14.51
CA ASP A 104 -21.56 -1.33 14.83
C ASP A 104 -21.73 0.15 15.22
N ILE A 105 -21.39 1.01 14.26
CA ILE A 105 -21.43 2.47 14.38
C ILE A 105 -22.88 2.96 14.35
N ASN A 106 -23.20 3.93 15.20
CA ASN A 106 -24.56 4.43 15.42
C ASN A 106 -24.74 5.90 15.03
N LYS A 107 -23.65 6.68 14.92
CA LYS A 107 -23.73 8.09 14.52
C LYS A 107 -23.38 8.28 13.05
N LYS A 108 -24.27 8.94 12.31
CA LYS A 108 -24.09 9.24 10.87
C LYS A 108 -22.77 9.98 10.59
N VAL A 109 -22.44 10.96 11.42
CA VAL A 109 -21.19 11.75 11.29
C VAL A 109 -19.95 10.86 11.45
N ASN A 110 -19.94 9.97 12.45
CA ASN A 110 -18.85 9.02 12.63
C ASN A 110 -18.72 8.07 11.43
N ALA A 111 -19.83 7.56 10.91
CA ALA A 111 -19.83 6.72 9.72
C ALA A 111 -19.19 7.42 8.50
N ILE A 112 -19.51 8.70 8.28
CA ILE A 112 -18.92 9.52 7.20
C ILE A 112 -17.41 9.69 7.41
N PHE A 113 -16.97 10.09 8.61
CA PHE A 113 -15.54 10.32 8.86
C PHE A 113 -14.71 9.03 8.86
N ILE A 114 -15.22 7.92 9.41
CA ILE A 114 -14.56 6.61 9.34
C ILE A 114 -14.37 6.21 7.88
N SER A 115 -15.43 6.31 7.07
CA SER A 115 -15.35 5.95 5.66
C SER A 115 -14.41 6.88 4.89
N GLY A 116 -14.51 8.19 5.12
CA GLY A 116 -13.69 9.20 4.46
C GLY A 116 -12.20 9.05 4.74
N ILE A 117 -11.80 8.96 6.02
CA ILE A 117 -10.38 8.80 6.35
C ILE A 117 -9.84 7.47 5.83
N PHE A 118 -10.66 6.42 5.82
CA PHE A 118 -10.27 5.10 5.34
C PHE A 118 -9.89 5.11 3.86
N VAL A 119 -10.68 5.81 3.04
CA VAL A 119 -10.51 5.82 1.58
C VAL A 119 -9.60 6.91 1.03
N VAL A 120 -9.16 7.86 1.85
CA VAL A 120 -8.14 8.83 1.44
C VAL A 120 -6.77 8.52 2.03
N PHE A 121 -6.67 7.50 2.89
CA PHE A 121 -5.44 7.18 3.61
C PHE A 121 -4.27 6.91 2.63
N PRO A 122 -3.07 7.44 2.88
CA PRO A 122 -1.92 7.38 1.97
C PRO A 122 -1.56 5.98 1.48
N SER A 123 -1.71 4.95 2.30
CA SER A 123 -1.45 3.57 1.89
C SER A 123 -2.35 3.10 0.75
N LEU A 124 -3.61 3.57 0.67
CA LEU A 124 -4.49 3.26 -0.45
C LEU A 124 -3.95 3.90 -1.73
N THR A 125 -3.57 5.18 -1.69
CA THR A 125 -2.92 5.85 -2.84
C THR A 125 -1.67 5.11 -3.27
N ALA A 126 -0.81 4.73 -2.32
CA ALA A 126 0.38 3.93 -2.62
C ALA A 126 0.03 2.58 -3.25
N THR A 127 -1.10 1.95 -2.89
CA THR A 127 -1.63 0.74 -3.53
C THR A 127 -2.06 0.99 -4.97
N LEU A 128 -2.88 2.02 -5.16
CA LEU A 128 -3.52 2.33 -6.44
C LEU A 128 -2.50 2.70 -7.52
N ILE A 129 -1.34 3.24 -7.16
CA ILE A 129 -0.24 3.52 -8.10
C ILE A 129 0.32 2.24 -8.74
N TYR A 130 0.22 1.09 -8.07
CA TYR A 130 0.52 -0.22 -8.66
C TYR A 130 -0.73 -0.76 -9.38
N THR A 131 -1.19 -0.01 -10.38
CA THR A 131 -2.47 -0.23 -11.11
C THR A 131 -2.63 -1.64 -11.65
N PHE A 132 -1.54 -2.35 -11.98
CA PHE A 132 -1.56 -3.74 -12.45
C PHE A 132 -2.02 -4.75 -11.38
N THR A 133 -1.83 -4.45 -10.09
CA THR A 133 -2.14 -5.37 -8.98
C THR A 133 -3.10 -4.82 -7.93
N ALA A 134 -3.44 -3.53 -7.99
CA ALA A 134 -4.19 -2.85 -6.93
C ALA A 134 -5.54 -3.51 -6.62
N HIS A 135 -6.27 -3.97 -7.63
CA HIS A 135 -7.58 -4.63 -7.46
C HIS A 135 -7.48 -5.98 -6.76
N TYR A 136 -6.42 -6.77 -7.00
CA TYR A 136 -6.19 -8.01 -6.24
C TYR A 136 -5.90 -7.73 -4.77
N TYR A 137 -5.14 -6.66 -4.51
CA TYR A 137 -4.75 -6.23 -3.18
C TYR A 137 -5.94 -5.72 -2.37
N ILE A 138 -6.79 -4.90 -2.96
CA ILE A 138 -8.03 -4.44 -2.30
C ILE A 138 -9.02 -5.59 -2.17
N PHE A 139 -9.08 -6.53 -3.11
CA PHE A 139 -9.87 -7.74 -2.95
C PHE A 139 -9.42 -8.55 -1.72
N ALA A 140 -8.12 -8.73 -1.51
CA ALA A 140 -7.60 -9.40 -0.32
C ALA A 140 -8.00 -8.66 0.99
N ILE A 141 -7.96 -7.32 0.99
CA ILE A 141 -8.47 -6.52 2.12
C ILE A 141 -9.96 -6.80 2.32
N LEU A 142 -10.77 -6.84 1.26
CA LEU A 142 -12.20 -7.17 1.34
C LEU A 142 -12.42 -8.54 2.00
N LEU A 143 -11.63 -9.56 1.63
CA LEU A 143 -11.70 -10.89 2.25
C LEU A 143 -11.42 -10.82 3.77
N VAL A 144 -10.45 -10.02 4.20
CA VAL A 144 -10.14 -9.80 5.63
C VAL A 144 -11.31 -9.14 6.36
N PHE A 145 -11.98 -8.17 5.75
CA PHE A 145 -13.16 -7.51 6.31
C PHE A 145 -14.36 -8.46 6.40
N ILE A 146 -14.65 -9.21 5.33
CA ILE A 146 -15.71 -10.24 5.33
C ILE A 146 -15.42 -11.28 6.41
N ALA A 147 -14.19 -11.78 6.49
CA ALA A 147 -13.78 -12.74 7.51
C ALA A 147 -14.02 -12.19 8.93
N THR A 148 -13.70 -10.93 9.18
CA THR A 148 -13.89 -10.30 10.50
C THR A 148 -15.36 -10.03 10.82
N TYR A 149 -16.16 -9.75 9.81
CA TYR A 149 -17.60 -9.56 9.96
C TYR A 149 -18.31 -10.85 10.37
N ILE A 150 -18.01 -11.97 9.71
CA ILE A 150 -18.76 -13.22 9.89
C ILE A 150 -18.20 -14.13 10.99
N ILE A 151 -16.97 -13.91 11.47
CA ILE A 151 -16.24 -14.88 12.31
C ILE A 151 -17.04 -15.36 13.52
N ASP A 152 -17.87 -14.51 14.13
CA ASP A 152 -18.59 -14.81 15.37
C ASP A 152 -19.93 -15.52 15.20
N GLU A 153 -20.42 -15.63 13.98
CA GLU A 153 -21.80 -16.07 13.72
C GLU A 153 -22.00 -17.58 13.92
N SER A 154 -21.01 -18.41 13.57
CA SER A 154 -21.09 -19.86 13.74
C SER A 154 -19.72 -20.54 13.68
N LYS A 155 -19.67 -21.85 13.95
CA LYS A 155 -18.48 -22.69 13.73
C LYS A 155 -18.08 -22.73 12.24
N ILE A 156 -19.06 -22.79 11.34
CA ILE A 156 -18.82 -22.77 9.89
C ILE A 156 -18.25 -21.41 9.48
N SER A 157 -18.83 -20.32 9.98
CA SER A 157 -18.35 -18.97 9.70
C SER A 157 -16.90 -18.77 10.16
N PHE A 158 -16.52 -19.35 11.31
CA PHE A 158 -15.13 -19.35 11.77
C PHE A 158 -14.17 -20.05 10.78
N ILE A 159 -14.56 -21.22 10.27
CA ILE A 159 -13.76 -21.95 9.27
C ILE A 159 -13.63 -21.12 7.99
N ILE A 160 -14.75 -20.58 7.49
CA ILE A 160 -14.76 -19.73 6.29
C ILE A 160 -13.88 -18.50 6.50
N SER A 161 -14.00 -17.78 7.63
CA SER A 161 -13.15 -16.64 7.96
C SER A 161 -11.67 -16.99 7.93
N THR A 162 -11.30 -18.14 8.51
CA THR A 162 -9.90 -18.61 8.53
C THR A 162 -9.38 -18.87 7.11
N LEU A 163 -10.18 -19.52 6.26
CA LEU A 163 -9.81 -19.79 4.86
C LEU A 163 -9.71 -18.51 4.02
N LEU A 164 -10.63 -17.57 4.20
CA LEU A 164 -10.60 -16.27 3.53
C LEU A 164 -9.34 -15.49 3.87
N VAL A 165 -8.92 -15.49 5.15
CA VAL A 165 -7.69 -14.82 5.59
C VAL A 165 -6.46 -15.56 5.05
N ALA A 166 -6.43 -16.89 5.07
CA ALA A 166 -5.33 -17.65 4.46
C ALA A 166 -5.16 -17.33 2.96
N PHE A 167 -6.27 -17.19 2.23
CA PHE A 167 -6.26 -16.77 0.83
C PHE A 167 -5.78 -15.32 0.67
N ALA A 168 -6.22 -14.40 1.54
CA ALA A 168 -5.76 -13.01 1.54
C ALA A 168 -4.23 -12.90 1.79
N ILE A 169 -3.67 -13.70 2.71
CA ILE A 169 -2.22 -13.81 2.94
C ILE A 169 -1.53 -14.37 1.69
N GLY A 170 -2.16 -15.33 1.02
CA GLY A 170 -1.75 -15.89 -0.28
C GLY A 170 -1.73 -14.87 -1.41
N ILE A 171 -2.48 -13.77 -1.31
CA ILE A 171 -2.40 -12.64 -2.24
C ILE A 171 -1.26 -11.72 -1.83
N TYR A 172 -1.24 -11.29 -0.57
CA TYR A 172 -0.17 -10.46 -0.02
C TYR A 172 -0.08 -10.60 1.50
N GLN A 173 1.11 -10.92 1.98
CA GLN A 173 1.36 -11.31 3.36
C GLN A 173 1.10 -10.18 4.37
N ALA A 174 1.24 -8.92 3.94
CA ALA A 174 1.00 -7.75 4.79
C ALA A 174 -0.48 -7.60 5.25
N TYR A 175 -1.40 -8.42 4.74
CA TYR A 175 -2.80 -8.42 5.18
C TYR A 175 -3.06 -9.21 6.46
N LEU A 176 -2.10 -10.01 6.94
CA LEU A 176 -2.19 -10.60 8.28
C LEU A 176 -2.19 -9.52 9.39
N PRO A 177 -1.25 -8.54 9.41
CA PRO A 177 -1.30 -7.37 10.29
C PRO A 177 -2.64 -6.64 10.28
N PHE A 178 -3.24 -6.56 9.10
CA PHE A 178 -4.54 -5.93 8.91
C PHE A 178 -5.65 -6.68 9.64
N TYR A 179 -5.68 -8.00 9.53
CA TYR A 179 -6.62 -8.85 10.25
C TYR A 179 -6.43 -8.78 11.78
N ILE A 180 -5.17 -8.84 12.24
CA ILE A 180 -4.83 -8.74 13.67
C ILE A 180 -5.31 -7.39 14.24
N SER A 181 -5.04 -6.29 13.53
CA SER A 181 -5.47 -4.95 13.92
C SER A 181 -6.98 -4.84 14.04
N LEU A 182 -7.71 -5.36 13.05
CA LEU A 182 -9.17 -5.27 13.00
C LEU A 182 -9.83 -6.07 14.13
N LEU A 183 -9.34 -7.28 14.42
CA LEU A 183 -9.82 -8.10 15.55
C LEU A 183 -9.49 -7.47 16.91
N CYS A 184 -8.30 -6.86 17.04
CA CYS A 184 -7.93 -6.14 18.25
C CYS A 184 -8.86 -4.94 18.49
N LEU A 185 -9.11 -4.13 17.46
CA LEU A 185 -10.02 -2.98 17.55
C LEU A 185 -11.47 -3.39 17.77
N LYS A 186 -11.92 -4.49 17.17
CA LYS A 186 -13.23 -5.07 17.44
C LYS A 186 -13.36 -5.44 18.92
N SER A 187 -12.37 -6.12 19.48
CA SER A 187 -12.34 -6.46 20.92
C SER A 187 -12.31 -5.23 21.83
N ILE A 188 -11.59 -4.18 21.42
CA ILE A 188 -11.59 -2.87 22.10
C ILE A 188 -12.99 -2.25 22.05
N ASN A 189 -13.66 -2.29 20.90
CA ASN A 189 -15.01 -1.76 20.71
C ASN A 189 -16.05 -2.51 21.56
N ASP A 190 -15.96 -3.83 21.65
CA ASP A 190 -16.83 -4.65 22.51
C ASP A 190 -16.64 -4.27 23.99
N CYS A 191 -15.38 -4.04 24.42
CA CYS A 191 -15.08 -3.53 25.76
C CYS A 191 -15.66 -2.12 25.96
N ILE A 192 -15.50 -1.23 24.97
CA ILE A 192 -16.06 0.12 25.02
C ILE A 192 -17.57 0.00 25.20
N LYS A 193 -18.28 -0.83 24.44
CA LYS A 193 -19.74 -1.07 24.52
C LYS A 193 -20.19 -1.70 25.83
N GLY A 194 -19.29 -2.36 26.54
CA GLY A 194 -19.56 -2.91 27.86
C GLY A 194 -20.20 -4.29 27.79
N GLU A 195 -19.84 -5.07 26.77
CA GLU A 195 -20.18 -6.49 26.72
C GLU A 195 -19.52 -7.28 27.86
N ASP A 196 -20.04 -8.48 28.13
CA ASP A 196 -19.54 -9.35 29.20
C ASP A 196 -18.08 -9.75 28.97
N PHE A 197 -17.25 -9.62 30.01
CA PHE A 197 -15.83 -9.96 29.99
C PHE A 197 -15.55 -11.39 29.48
N LYS A 198 -16.34 -12.39 29.89
CA LYS A 198 -16.13 -13.79 29.50
C LYS A 198 -16.41 -13.99 28.02
N ASP A 199 -17.43 -13.33 27.48
CA ASP A 199 -17.77 -13.41 26.07
C ASP A 199 -16.69 -12.77 25.20
N ILE A 200 -16.21 -11.59 25.58
CA ILE A 200 -15.08 -10.93 24.89
C ILE A 200 -13.83 -11.80 24.96
N LEU A 201 -13.50 -12.38 26.13
CA LEU A 201 -12.34 -13.24 26.28
C LEU A 201 -12.44 -14.50 25.41
N LYS A 202 -13.61 -15.15 25.39
CA LYS A 202 -13.86 -16.34 24.57
C LYS A 202 -13.72 -16.03 23.07
N ARG A 203 -14.25 -14.89 22.61
CA ARG A 203 -14.06 -14.41 21.23
C ARG A 203 -12.59 -14.08 20.96
N GLY A 204 -11.91 -13.43 21.89
CA GLY A 204 -10.47 -13.13 21.78
C GLY A 204 -9.61 -14.38 21.59
N ILE A 205 -9.86 -15.45 22.36
CA ILE A 205 -9.17 -16.74 22.17
C ILE A 205 -9.48 -17.31 20.78
N LYS A 206 -10.75 -17.29 20.37
CA LYS A 206 -11.15 -17.71 19.02
C LYS A 206 -10.45 -16.91 17.93
N TYR A 207 -10.28 -15.60 18.10
CA TYR A 207 -9.56 -14.73 17.17
C TYR A 207 -8.08 -15.11 17.07
N LEU A 208 -7.41 -15.38 18.19
CA LEU A 208 -6.03 -15.86 18.21
C LEU A 208 -5.88 -17.20 17.47
N VAL A 209 -6.81 -18.14 17.68
CA VAL A 209 -6.83 -19.41 16.96
C VAL A 209 -7.02 -19.19 15.46
N SER A 210 -7.93 -18.30 15.04
CA SER A 210 -8.13 -17.96 13.63
C SER A 210 -6.86 -17.39 12.98
N ILE A 211 -6.17 -16.48 13.65
CA ILE A 211 -4.91 -15.87 13.18
C ILE A 211 -3.85 -16.95 12.93
N VAL A 212 -3.64 -17.84 13.91
CA VAL A 212 -2.65 -18.92 13.82
C VAL A 212 -3.03 -19.92 12.72
N LEU A 213 -4.28 -20.38 12.68
CA LEU A 213 -4.74 -21.34 11.67
C LEU A 213 -4.65 -20.76 10.25
N SER A 214 -4.98 -19.48 10.05
CA SER A 214 -4.88 -18.82 8.75
C SER A 214 -3.44 -18.83 8.23
N LEU A 215 -2.48 -18.52 9.11
CA LEU A 215 -1.04 -18.56 8.77
C LEU A 215 -0.57 -19.99 8.47
N VAL A 216 -0.98 -20.97 9.28
CA VAL A 216 -0.62 -22.40 9.08
C VAL A 216 -1.16 -22.90 7.74
N ILE A 217 -2.43 -22.64 7.43
CA ILE A 217 -3.05 -23.05 6.16
C ILE A 217 -2.33 -22.39 4.98
N TYR A 218 -2.05 -21.09 5.07
CA TYR A 218 -1.25 -20.39 4.06
C TYR A 218 0.11 -21.06 3.83
N MET A 219 0.84 -21.40 4.90
CA MET A 219 2.16 -22.03 4.80
C MET A 219 2.09 -23.44 4.21
N ILE A 220 1.05 -24.23 4.55
CA ILE A 220 0.83 -25.56 3.99
C ILE A 220 0.57 -25.46 2.48
N ILE A 221 -0.35 -24.59 2.05
CA ILE A 221 -0.66 -24.41 0.63
C ILE A 221 0.58 -23.93 -0.12
N LEU A 222 1.32 -22.96 0.42
CA LEU A 222 2.55 -22.47 -0.19
C LEU A 222 3.57 -23.61 -0.40
N LYS A 223 3.81 -24.45 0.62
CA LYS A 223 4.72 -25.60 0.49
C LYS A 223 4.26 -26.59 -0.58
N ILE A 224 2.97 -26.89 -0.63
CA ILE A 224 2.39 -27.78 -1.65
C ILE A 224 2.61 -27.18 -3.04
N VAL A 225 2.32 -25.90 -3.24
CA VAL A 225 2.48 -25.22 -4.53
C VAL A 225 3.94 -25.17 -4.97
N LEU A 226 4.87 -24.90 -4.06
CA LEU A 226 6.31 -24.94 -4.35
C LEU A 226 6.75 -26.36 -4.76
N ALA A 227 6.28 -27.39 -4.05
CA ALA A 227 6.59 -28.78 -4.39
C ALA A 227 6.04 -29.19 -5.76
N ILE A 228 4.80 -28.79 -6.10
CA ILE A 228 4.19 -29.10 -7.40
C ILE A 228 4.89 -28.37 -8.54
N THR A 229 5.27 -27.11 -8.34
CA THR A 229 5.88 -26.28 -9.39
C THR A 229 7.38 -26.46 -9.54
N GLY A 230 8.05 -27.12 -8.57
CA GLY A 230 9.51 -27.21 -8.51
C GLY A 230 10.21 -25.88 -8.25
N LEU A 231 9.47 -24.83 -7.87
CA LEU A 231 9.99 -23.51 -7.60
C LEU A 231 10.49 -23.39 -6.16
N THR A 232 11.46 -22.50 -5.94
CA THR A 232 11.93 -22.10 -4.61
C THR A 232 11.54 -20.66 -4.31
N LEU A 233 11.39 -20.34 -3.02
CA LEU A 233 11.23 -18.96 -2.60
C LEU A 233 12.47 -18.14 -2.97
N SER A 234 12.24 -16.93 -3.48
CA SER A 234 13.30 -15.98 -3.75
C SER A 234 13.83 -15.38 -2.45
N SER A 235 15.08 -14.91 -2.46
CA SER A 235 15.62 -14.09 -1.37
C SER A 235 15.04 -12.67 -1.34
N TYR A 236 14.21 -12.30 -2.32
CA TYR A 236 13.58 -11.00 -2.39
C TYR A 236 12.76 -10.73 -1.13
N ARG A 237 13.07 -9.62 -0.45
CA ARG A 237 12.46 -9.22 0.82
C ARG A 237 12.56 -10.26 1.94
N ASN A 238 13.50 -11.21 1.85
CA ASN A 238 13.76 -12.24 2.86
C ASN A 238 12.58 -13.19 3.08
N ILE A 239 11.80 -13.45 2.03
CA ILE A 239 10.67 -14.38 2.15
C ILE A 239 11.12 -15.84 2.31
N ASP A 240 12.24 -16.21 1.70
CA ASP A 240 12.94 -17.48 1.89
C ASP A 240 13.30 -17.76 3.36
N THR A 241 13.52 -16.72 4.15
CA THR A 241 13.86 -16.78 5.58
C THR A 241 12.69 -16.37 6.49
N MET A 242 11.48 -16.23 5.94
CA MET A 242 10.29 -15.86 6.71
C MET A 242 10.02 -16.89 7.82
N GLY A 243 10.02 -16.43 9.07
CA GLY A 243 9.87 -17.28 10.26
C GLY A 243 11.16 -17.79 10.89
N SER A 244 12.33 -17.60 10.25
CA SER A 244 13.65 -17.98 10.79
C SER A 244 14.33 -16.83 11.57
N VAL A 245 13.54 -16.03 12.27
CA VAL A 245 14.02 -14.86 13.00
C VAL A 245 14.39 -15.28 14.42
N GLY A 246 15.63 -15.00 14.84
CA GLY A 246 16.07 -15.26 16.22
C GLY A 246 15.22 -14.48 17.24
N VAL A 247 15.02 -15.06 18.43
CA VAL A 247 14.14 -14.51 19.48
C VAL A 247 14.48 -13.06 19.83
N PHE A 248 15.77 -12.71 19.91
CA PHE A 248 16.20 -11.33 20.17
C PHE A 248 15.80 -10.34 19.07
N GLU A 249 15.91 -10.74 17.80
CA GLU A 249 15.49 -9.89 16.67
C GLU A 249 13.97 -9.76 16.62
N LEU A 250 13.23 -10.81 17.00
CA LEU A 250 11.78 -10.72 17.17
C LEU A 250 11.42 -9.69 18.23
N LEU A 251 12.00 -9.79 19.43
CA LEU A 251 11.77 -8.81 20.52
C LEU A 251 12.14 -7.38 20.10
N ARG A 252 13.26 -7.20 19.40
CA ARG A 252 13.68 -5.90 18.85
C ARG A 252 12.62 -5.35 17.88
N ARG A 253 12.05 -6.18 17.01
CA ARG A 253 11.01 -5.77 16.06
C ARG A 253 9.68 -5.48 16.72
N MET A 254 9.33 -6.22 17.77
CA MET A 254 8.20 -5.86 18.61
C MET A 254 8.39 -4.45 19.16
N LEU A 255 9.57 -4.15 19.73
CA LEU A 255 9.88 -2.82 20.25
C LEU A 255 9.83 -1.74 19.16
N ILE A 256 10.39 -1.99 17.98
CA ILE A 256 10.30 -1.05 16.83
C ILE A 256 8.84 -0.78 16.48
N ALA A 257 7.98 -1.80 16.47
CA ALA A 257 6.55 -1.62 16.18
C ALA A 257 5.90 -0.60 17.13
N TYR A 258 6.24 -0.64 18.42
CA TYR A 258 5.79 0.34 19.42
C TYR A 258 6.42 1.72 19.22
N VAL A 259 7.75 1.77 19.04
CA VAL A 259 8.51 3.02 18.92
C VAL A 259 8.04 3.82 17.71
N ASP A 260 7.78 3.16 16.58
CA ASP A 260 7.26 3.81 15.39
C ASP A 260 5.90 4.47 15.65
N ILE A 261 4.97 3.76 16.31
CA ILE A 261 3.65 4.33 16.64
C ILE A 261 3.81 5.57 17.53
N VAL A 262 4.66 5.51 18.55
CA VAL A 262 4.91 6.67 19.45
C VAL A 262 5.58 7.83 18.71
N ARG A 263 6.41 7.54 17.70
CA ARG A 263 7.16 8.54 16.93
C ARG A 263 6.37 9.16 15.78
N LEU A 264 5.20 8.64 15.40
CA LEU A 264 4.36 9.19 14.32
C LEU A 264 4.06 10.70 14.42
N PRO A 265 3.87 11.32 15.60
CA PRO A 265 3.69 12.77 15.67
C PRO A 265 4.94 13.59 15.33
N PHE A 266 6.14 12.98 15.35
CA PHE A 266 7.41 13.71 15.34
C PHE A 266 8.27 13.36 14.11
N HIS A 267 8.32 12.08 13.73
CA HIS A 267 9.14 11.58 12.64
C HIS A 267 8.30 11.12 11.47
N MET A 268 8.82 11.28 10.25
CA MET A 268 8.20 10.66 9.07
C MET A 268 8.40 9.16 9.14
N ILE A 269 7.31 8.41 9.10
CA ILE A 269 7.30 6.94 9.17
C ILE A 269 6.49 6.44 7.98
N PHE A 270 7.09 5.56 7.19
CA PHE A 270 6.51 4.97 5.97
C PHE A 270 5.87 5.99 5.02
N SER A 271 6.32 7.25 5.05
CA SER A 271 5.76 8.37 4.27
C SER A 271 4.26 8.63 4.47
N VAL A 272 3.62 8.06 5.50
CA VAL A 272 2.17 8.24 5.76
C VAL A 272 1.84 9.56 6.46
N ASN A 273 2.83 10.18 7.10
CA ASN A 273 2.67 11.37 7.95
C ASN A 273 3.69 12.46 7.60
N LYS A 274 3.94 12.63 6.29
CA LYS A 274 4.97 13.55 5.79
C LYS A 274 4.74 15.01 6.22
N THR A 275 3.49 15.48 6.18
CA THR A 275 3.16 16.90 6.42
C THR A 275 3.05 17.22 7.91
N LEU A 276 3.37 18.47 8.28
CA LEU A 276 3.15 18.96 9.63
C LEU A 276 1.67 18.87 10.03
N ILE A 277 0.74 19.14 9.11
CA ILE A 277 -0.70 19.02 9.34
C ILE A 277 -1.03 17.63 9.87
N ILE A 278 -0.55 16.56 9.21
CA ILE A 278 -0.83 15.19 9.64
C ILE A 278 -0.13 14.85 10.96
N LYS A 279 1.12 15.29 11.16
CA LYS A 279 1.82 15.10 12.44
C LYS A 279 1.05 15.72 13.61
N PHE A 280 0.59 16.96 13.45
CA PHE A 280 -0.27 17.63 14.42
C PHE A 280 -1.61 16.93 14.59
N SER A 281 -2.25 16.48 13.50
CA SER A 281 -3.50 15.71 13.57
C SER A 281 -3.33 14.45 14.40
N ILE A 282 -2.26 13.67 14.17
CA ILE A 282 -1.97 12.46 14.94
C ILE A 282 -1.74 12.79 16.41
N LEU A 283 -0.96 13.84 16.72
CA LEU A 283 -0.72 14.27 18.10
C LEU A 283 -2.03 14.58 18.84
N ILE A 284 -2.91 15.37 18.23
CA ILE A 284 -4.20 15.74 18.84
C ILE A 284 -5.10 14.52 18.98
N LEU A 285 -5.14 13.62 17.99
CA LEU A 285 -5.93 12.38 18.07
C LEU A 285 -5.39 11.44 19.14
N TYR A 286 -4.09 11.41 19.41
CA TYR A 286 -3.51 10.68 20.55
C TYR A 286 -3.95 11.27 21.88
N ILE A 287 -3.93 12.60 22.02
CA ILE A 287 -4.40 13.27 23.24
C ILE A 287 -5.88 12.98 23.47
N VAL A 288 -6.73 13.11 22.44
CA VAL A 288 -8.16 12.80 22.54
C VAL A 288 -8.36 11.32 22.87
N SER A 289 -7.69 10.41 22.19
CA SER A 289 -7.80 8.97 22.46
C SER A 289 -7.37 8.63 23.89
N PHE A 290 -6.30 9.24 24.39
CA PHE A 290 -5.84 9.06 25.76
C PHE A 290 -6.88 9.54 26.78
N ILE A 291 -7.43 10.75 26.59
CA ILE A 291 -8.51 11.28 27.43
C ILE A 291 -9.72 10.34 27.41
N MET A 292 -10.10 9.85 26.24
CA MET A 292 -11.23 8.93 26.06
C MET A 292 -10.98 7.57 26.72
N VAL A 293 -9.76 7.02 26.64
CA VAL A 293 -9.36 5.81 27.36
C VAL A 293 -9.53 6.00 28.87
N ILE A 294 -9.01 7.09 29.44
CA ILE A 294 -9.17 7.38 30.88
C ILE A 294 -10.63 7.57 31.26
N PHE A 295 -11.42 8.26 30.44
CA PHE A 295 -12.85 8.45 30.66
C PHE A 295 -13.61 7.11 30.66
N THR A 296 -13.35 6.25 29.67
CA THR A 296 -13.93 4.91 29.57
C THR A 296 -13.57 4.04 30.76
N LEU A 297 -12.30 4.06 31.21
CA LEU A 297 -11.84 3.33 32.40
C LEU A 297 -12.56 3.75 33.68
N LYS A 298 -12.87 5.05 33.82
CA LYS A 298 -13.64 5.56 34.97
C LYS A 298 -15.10 5.11 34.92
N LYS A 299 -15.69 4.97 33.74
CA LYS A 299 -17.08 4.54 33.53
C LYS A 299 -17.28 3.03 33.64
N MET A 300 -16.27 2.24 33.30
CA MET A 300 -16.31 0.78 33.49
C MET A 300 -16.43 0.48 35.00
N LYS A 301 -17.32 -0.45 35.38
CA LYS A 301 -17.48 -0.87 36.78
C LYS A 301 -16.71 -2.16 37.08
N GLU A 302 -16.73 -3.09 36.14
CA GLU A 302 -16.09 -4.40 36.32
C GLU A 302 -14.56 -4.32 36.21
N LYS A 303 -13.85 -4.78 37.25
CA LYS A 303 -12.37 -4.76 37.31
C LYS A 303 -11.72 -5.61 36.22
N LYS A 304 -12.29 -6.78 35.90
CA LYS A 304 -11.75 -7.70 34.88
C LYS A 304 -11.85 -7.10 33.49
N LEU A 305 -12.99 -6.50 33.16
CA LEU A 305 -13.18 -5.78 31.90
C LEU A 305 -12.21 -4.61 31.75
N LYS A 306 -11.97 -3.82 32.81
CA LYS A 306 -10.95 -2.76 32.81
C LYS A 306 -9.55 -3.28 32.47
N LEU A 307 -9.15 -4.38 33.10
CA LEU A 307 -7.83 -4.97 32.89
C LEU A 307 -7.68 -5.49 31.46
N LEU A 308 -8.71 -6.16 30.94
CA LEU A 308 -8.75 -6.62 29.55
C LEU A 308 -8.65 -5.45 28.56
N PHE A 309 -9.44 -4.41 28.78
CA PHE A 309 -9.40 -3.21 27.95
C PHE A 309 -8.02 -2.54 27.96
N LEU A 310 -7.38 -2.39 29.13
CA LEU A 310 -6.00 -1.89 29.22
C LEU A 310 -5.01 -2.78 28.47
N ALA A 311 -5.11 -4.10 28.61
CA ALA A 311 -4.25 -5.05 27.89
C ALA A 311 -4.41 -4.88 26.36
N LEU A 312 -5.63 -4.75 25.87
CA LEU A 312 -5.91 -4.54 24.44
C LEU A 312 -5.35 -3.20 23.94
N ILE A 313 -5.48 -2.11 24.73
CA ILE A 313 -4.87 -0.82 24.40
C ILE A 313 -3.34 -0.92 24.34
N LEU A 314 -2.72 -1.70 25.23
CA LEU A 314 -1.27 -1.94 25.20
C LEU A 314 -0.84 -2.84 24.03
N VAL A 315 -1.67 -3.77 23.57
CA VAL A 315 -1.41 -4.60 22.39
C VAL A 315 -1.64 -3.84 21.09
N LEU A 316 -2.47 -2.79 21.10
CA LEU A 316 -2.89 -2.08 19.89
C LEU A 316 -1.71 -1.54 19.05
N PRO A 317 -0.70 -0.83 19.59
CA PRO A 317 0.43 -0.35 18.78
C PRO A 317 1.15 -1.48 18.03
N PHE A 318 1.33 -2.62 18.70
CA PHE A 318 1.90 -3.82 18.09
C PHE A 318 1.00 -4.36 16.98
N ALA A 319 -0.31 -4.47 17.22
CA ALA A 319 -1.26 -4.94 16.21
C ALA A 319 -1.19 -4.06 14.94
N LEU A 320 -1.23 -2.73 15.14
CA LEU A 320 -1.20 -1.72 14.08
C LEU A 320 0.10 -1.71 13.26
N ASN A 321 1.24 -2.11 13.83
CA ASN A 321 2.53 -2.07 13.14
C ASN A 321 3.25 -3.43 13.07
N SER A 322 2.49 -4.53 13.15
CA SER A 322 3.03 -5.89 13.10
C SER A 322 3.62 -6.28 11.74
N SER A 323 3.43 -5.47 10.69
CA SER A 323 4.06 -5.65 9.37
C SER A 323 5.59 -5.55 9.43
N VAL A 324 6.16 -4.79 10.38
CA VAL A 324 7.62 -4.70 10.61
C VAL A 324 8.23 -6.04 11.01
N ILE A 325 7.44 -6.94 11.60
CA ILE A 325 7.89 -8.28 11.99
C ILE A 325 7.94 -9.19 10.77
N MET A 326 6.93 -9.10 9.91
CA MET A 326 6.88 -9.88 8.68
C MET A 326 8.00 -9.49 7.72
N ALA A 327 8.39 -8.21 7.69
CA ALA A 327 9.53 -7.71 6.92
C ALA A 327 10.85 -7.80 7.71
N SER A 328 11.16 -8.97 8.30
CA SER A 328 12.19 -9.16 9.35
C SER A 328 13.63 -8.76 8.97
N ARG A 329 13.90 -8.40 7.71
CA ARG A 329 15.13 -7.78 7.21
C ARG A 329 14.88 -6.86 6.01
N GLY A 330 13.63 -6.52 5.72
CA GLY A 330 13.21 -5.69 4.58
C GLY A 330 12.69 -4.31 5.02
N TYR A 331 12.70 -3.36 4.09
CA TYR A 331 12.11 -2.03 4.31
C TYR A 331 10.57 -2.09 4.22
N THR A 332 9.87 -1.68 5.29
CA THR A 332 8.41 -1.44 5.28
C THR A 332 8.13 -0.09 4.64
N TYR A 333 7.21 -0.05 3.68
CA TYR A 333 6.86 1.16 2.92
C TYR A 333 5.35 1.43 2.97
N SER A 334 4.90 2.58 2.44
CA SER A 334 3.54 3.12 2.65
C SER A 334 2.41 2.14 2.37
N LEU A 335 2.50 1.30 1.34
CA LEU A 335 1.47 0.29 1.02
C LEU A 335 1.24 -0.71 2.18
N MET A 336 2.30 -1.10 2.88
CA MET A 336 2.27 -2.13 3.92
C MET A 336 1.75 -1.60 5.26
N SER A 337 1.56 -0.29 5.39
CA SER A 337 1.19 0.38 6.64
C SER A 337 -0.26 0.84 6.67
N TYR A 338 -1.16 0.24 5.87
CA TYR A 338 -2.56 0.65 5.80
C TYR A 338 -3.28 0.50 7.16
N THR A 339 -2.83 -0.43 8.01
CA THR A 339 -3.30 -0.57 9.39
C THR A 339 -3.23 0.71 10.22
N LEU A 340 -2.30 1.62 9.93
CA LEU A 340 -2.15 2.88 10.66
C LEU A 340 -3.36 3.81 10.52
N VAL A 341 -4.24 3.59 9.54
CA VAL A 341 -5.51 4.32 9.41
C VAL A 341 -6.38 4.21 10.66
N PHE A 342 -6.26 3.10 11.40
CA PHE A 342 -7.04 2.87 12.59
C PHE A 342 -6.69 3.79 13.76
N ILE A 343 -5.54 4.47 13.72
CA ILE A 343 -5.22 5.57 14.66
C ILE A 343 -6.25 6.68 14.55
N PHE A 344 -6.72 6.97 13.33
CA PHE A 344 -7.71 8.00 13.06
C PHE A 344 -9.13 7.55 13.39
N ILE A 345 -9.39 6.25 13.33
CA ILE A 345 -10.71 5.65 13.60
C ILE A 345 -10.93 5.43 15.10
N LEU A 346 -9.89 5.09 15.86
CA LEU A 346 -9.97 4.79 17.30
C LEU A 346 -10.77 5.83 18.12
N PRO A 347 -10.49 7.16 18.05
CA PRO A 347 -11.25 8.14 18.82
C PRO A 347 -12.74 8.17 18.45
N LEU A 348 -13.09 7.89 17.19
CA LEU A 348 -14.48 7.83 16.75
C LEU A 348 -15.24 6.65 17.38
N LEU A 349 -14.58 5.52 17.64
CA LEU A 349 -15.21 4.38 18.33
C LEU A 349 -15.64 4.75 19.75
N PHE A 350 -14.79 5.48 20.48
CA PHE A 350 -15.15 6.00 21.80
C PHE A 350 -16.30 7.01 21.72
N LEU A 351 -16.21 7.94 20.78
CA LEU A 351 -17.18 9.00 20.62
C LEU A 351 -18.52 8.52 20.05
N ASP A 352 -18.57 7.37 19.39
CA ASP A 352 -19.81 6.73 18.95
C ASP A 352 -20.65 6.26 20.13
N LYS A 353 -20.02 5.71 21.16
CA LYS A 353 -20.72 5.18 22.34
C LYS A 353 -21.38 6.26 23.20
N TYR A 354 -20.69 7.38 23.43
CA TYR A 354 -21.10 8.34 24.47
C TYR A 354 -21.93 9.50 23.94
N ASP A 355 -22.90 9.96 24.73
CA ASP A 355 -23.79 11.06 24.37
C ASP A 355 -23.11 12.45 24.43
N PHE A 356 -23.63 13.37 23.61
CA PHE A 356 -23.08 14.72 23.45
C PHE A 356 -23.33 15.67 24.63
N ASP A 357 -24.19 15.28 25.57
CA ASP A 357 -24.55 16.13 26.73
C ASP A 357 -23.38 16.32 27.70
N ILE A 358 -22.39 15.43 27.65
CA ILE A 358 -21.17 15.55 28.44
C ILE A 358 -20.25 16.56 27.75
N LYS A 359 -19.98 17.70 28.42
CA LYS A 359 -19.10 18.77 27.89
C LYS A 359 -17.77 18.25 27.32
N LEU A 360 -17.14 17.30 28.01
CA LEU A 360 -15.90 16.64 27.55
C LEU A 360 -16.08 15.94 26.20
N ILE A 361 -17.18 15.21 26.02
CA ILE A 361 -17.52 14.48 24.79
C ILE A 361 -17.85 15.46 23.67
N LYS A 362 -18.60 16.53 23.96
CA LYS A 362 -18.89 17.58 22.97
C LYS A 362 -17.62 18.23 22.42
N VAL A 363 -16.70 18.64 23.31
CA VAL A 363 -15.41 19.23 22.92
C VAL A 363 -14.56 18.21 22.15
N SER A 364 -14.47 16.98 22.65
CA SER A 364 -13.69 15.93 21.99
C SER A 364 -14.21 15.60 20.58
N ASN A 365 -15.54 15.60 20.38
CA ASN A 365 -16.14 15.43 19.07
C ASN A 365 -15.79 16.58 18.13
N MET A 366 -15.99 17.84 18.57
CA MET A 366 -15.66 19.01 17.77
C MET A 366 -14.19 18.98 17.32
N VAL A 367 -13.27 18.76 18.26
CA VAL A 367 -11.83 18.65 17.98
C VAL A 367 -11.55 17.50 17.00
N THR A 368 -12.13 16.31 17.25
CA THR A 368 -11.90 15.13 16.40
C THR A 368 -12.39 15.38 14.97
N TYR A 369 -13.62 15.88 14.78
CA TYR A 369 -14.14 16.15 13.44
C TYR A 369 -13.35 17.24 12.71
N SER A 370 -12.95 18.32 13.40
CA SER A 370 -12.11 19.36 12.80
C SER A 370 -10.75 18.81 12.35
N ILE A 371 -10.09 18.04 13.22
CA ILE A 371 -8.78 17.46 12.92
C ILE A 371 -8.86 16.40 11.81
N LEU A 372 -9.91 15.58 11.80
CA LEU A 372 -10.14 14.61 10.72
C LEU A 372 -10.47 15.28 9.40
N THR A 373 -11.21 16.40 9.41
CA THR A 373 -11.46 17.19 8.20
C THR A 373 -10.14 17.70 7.61
N LEU A 374 -9.26 18.27 8.44
CA LEU A 374 -7.93 18.71 8.02
C LEU A 374 -7.08 17.55 7.50
N ALA A 375 -7.11 16.40 8.17
CA ALA A 375 -6.37 15.22 7.74
C ALA A 375 -6.88 14.67 6.40
N ILE A 376 -8.19 14.57 6.22
CA ILE A 376 -8.82 14.13 4.96
C ILE A 376 -8.44 15.05 3.81
N ILE A 377 -8.58 16.37 3.99
CA ILE A 377 -8.20 17.36 2.97
C ILE A 377 -6.70 17.24 2.64
N ASN A 378 -5.84 17.12 3.65
CA ASN A 378 -4.40 16.99 3.43
C ASN A 378 -4.05 15.70 2.67
N TYR A 379 -4.71 14.59 2.96
CA TYR A 379 -4.48 13.33 2.24
C TYR A 379 -5.07 13.33 0.83
N ILE A 380 -6.19 14.00 0.58
CA ILE A 380 -6.69 14.25 -0.78
C ILE A 380 -5.67 15.06 -1.59
N TRP A 381 -5.17 16.15 -1.00
CA TRP A 381 -4.13 16.98 -1.60
C TRP A 381 -2.85 16.17 -1.89
N SER A 382 -2.38 15.41 -0.90
CA SER A 382 -1.20 14.55 -1.03
C SER A 382 -1.39 13.48 -2.10
N SER A 383 -2.58 12.90 -2.22
CA SER A 383 -2.86 11.87 -3.22
C SER A 383 -2.78 12.40 -4.64
N ASN A 384 -3.47 13.52 -4.90
CA ASN A 384 -3.39 14.20 -6.20
C ASN A 384 -1.97 14.69 -6.52
N GLY A 385 -1.25 15.20 -5.51
CA GLY A 385 0.15 15.58 -5.66
C GLY A 385 1.06 14.41 -6.06
N ASN A 386 0.89 13.24 -5.45
CA ASN A 386 1.64 12.02 -5.82
C ASN A 386 1.32 11.57 -7.24
N TYR A 387 0.05 11.60 -7.66
CA TYR A 387 -0.32 11.23 -9.02
C TYR A 387 0.24 12.22 -10.06
N LEU A 388 0.14 13.52 -9.80
CA LEU A 388 0.71 14.56 -10.66
C LEU A 388 2.23 14.39 -10.76
N ALA A 389 2.92 14.23 -9.63
CA ALA A 389 4.36 14.05 -9.61
C ALA A 389 4.78 12.81 -10.43
N LEU A 390 4.07 11.68 -10.29
CA LEU A 390 4.37 10.48 -11.08
C LEU A 390 4.09 10.69 -12.58
N LYS A 391 2.99 11.35 -12.94
CA LYS A 391 2.68 11.67 -14.34
C LYS A 391 3.73 12.57 -14.97
N THR A 392 4.12 13.64 -14.28
CA THR A 392 5.18 14.55 -14.73
C THR A 392 6.51 13.82 -14.91
N LYS A 393 6.90 12.96 -13.96
CA LYS A 393 8.11 12.13 -14.05
C LYS A 393 8.06 11.19 -15.27
N MET A 394 6.93 10.57 -15.53
CA MET A 394 6.73 9.71 -16.72
C MET A 394 6.88 10.52 -18.02
N SER A 395 6.27 11.70 -18.09
CA SER A 395 6.40 12.59 -19.26
C SER A 395 7.84 13.08 -19.48
N TYR A 396 8.59 13.37 -18.42
CA TYR A 396 10.02 13.71 -18.56
C TYR A 396 10.82 12.56 -19.17
N ALA A 397 10.61 11.33 -18.69
CA ALA A 397 11.25 10.14 -19.27
C ALA A 397 10.85 9.96 -20.75
N GLU A 398 9.57 10.12 -21.08
CA GLU A 398 9.06 10.03 -22.45
C GLU A 398 9.71 11.07 -23.39
N HIS A 399 9.74 12.34 -23.00
CA HIS A 399 10.38 13.40 -23.79
C HIS A 399 11.89 13.20 -23.90
N TYR A 400 12.54 12.74 -22.84
CA TYR A 400 13.96 12.43 -22.85
C TYR A 400 14.26 11.31 -23.85
N TYR A 401 13.55 10.18 -23.77
CA TYR A 401 13.77 9.05 -24.67
C TYR A 401 13.38 9.34 -26.11
N ASN A 402 12.30 10.08 -26.35
CA ASN A 402 11.95 10.53 -27.71
C ASN A 402 13.09 11.36 -28.34
N ARG A 403 13.61 12.37 -27.63
CA ARG A 403 14.75 13.17 -28.12
C ARG A 403 16.01 12.34 -28.33
N LEU A 404 16.25 11.36 -27.46
CA LEU A 404 17.42 10.48 -27.57
C LEU A 404 17.32 9.60 -28.82
N ILE A 405 16.19 8.92 -29.00
CA ILE A 405 15.96 8.02 -30.14
C ILE A 405 15.97 8.82 -31.45
N SER A 406 15.27 9.96 -31.52
CA SER A 406 15.32 10.81 -32.73
C SER A 406 16.73 11.30 -33.04
N ARG A 407 17.56 11.60 -32.03
CA ARG A 407 18.98 11.95 -32.24
C ARG A 407 19.78 10.78 -32.81
N ILE A 408 19.55 9.57 -32.31
CA ILE A 408 20.22 8.37 -32.82
C ILE A 408 19.81 8.11 -34.28
N GLU A 409 18.51 8.15 -34.58
CA GLU A 409 17.98 7.88 -35.91
C GLU A 409 18.40 8.92 -36.96
N SER A 410 18.65 10.16 -36.53
CA SER A 410 19.13 11.26 -37.40
C SER A 410 20.66 11.36 -37.50
N THR A 411 21.41 10.55 -36.75
CA THR A 411 22.87 10.57 -36.81
C THR A 411 23.33 9.87 -38.08
N GLU A 412 24.28 10.48 -38.79
CA GLU A 412 24.85 9.93 -40.01
C GLU A 412 25.32 8.48 -39.81
N GLY A 413 24.97 7.66 -40.80
CA GLY A 413 25.32 6.25 -40.81
C GLY A 413 24.37 5.35 -40.05
N TYR A 414 23.39 5.86 -39.29
CA TYR A 414 22.36 5.02 -38.67
C TYR A 414 21.58 4.18 -39.70
N ILE A 415 21.35 2.91 -39.36
CA ILE A 415 20.49 1.99 -40.10
C ILE A 415 19.60 1.29 -39.07
N GLU A 416 18.36 1.00 -39.44
CA GLU A 416 17.41 0.30 -38.57
C GLU A 416 17.98 -1.05 -38.08
N GLY A 417 17.70 -1.39 -36.81
CA GLY A 417 18.18 -2.62 -36.17
C GLY A 417 19.64 -2.56 -35.70
N ARG A 418 20.37 -1.47 -35.97
CA ARG A 418 21.75 -1.32 -35.53
C ARG A 418 21.88 -1.31 -34.00
N MET A 419 22.99 -1.89 -33.53
CA MET A 419 23.36 -1.90 -32.11
C MET A 419 23.67 -0.49 -31.60
N ILE A 420 23.21 -0.20 -30.39
CA ILE A 420 23.41 1.07 -29.68
C ILE A 420 24.26 0.79 -28.43
N ALA A 421 25.29 1.59 -28.21
CA ALA A 421 26.06 1.60 -26.97
C ALA A 421 25.73 2.86 -26.16
N LEU A 422 25.16 2.67 -24.98
CA LEU A 422 24.91 3.74 -24.02
C LEU A 422 26.10 3.83 -23.06
N VAL A 423 26.97 4.81 -23.26
CA VAL A 423 28.27 4.87 -22.59
C VAL A 423 28.31 6.01 -21.56
N GLY A 424 28.05 5.66 -20.31
CA GLY A 424 28.06 6.51 -19.13
C GLY A 424 26.76 6.38 -18.34
N GLU A 425 26.54 7.30 -17.40
CA GLU A 425 25.31 7.37 -16.62
C GLU A 425 24.32 8.39 -17.18
N PHE A 426 23.05 8.03 -17.08
CA PHE A 426 21.94 8.95 -17.28
C PHE A 426 21.92 9.96 -16.14
N SER A 427 22.63 11.07 -16.32
CA SER A 427 22.46 12.25 -15.50
C SER A 427 21.62 13.25 -16.31
N ASP A 428 20.31 13.15 -16.20
CA ASP A 428 19.49 14.34 -16.45
C ASP A 428 19.47 15.19 -15.18
N LYS A 429 20.65 15.65 -14.72
CA LYS A 429 20.75 16.73 -13.73
C LYS A 429 20.41 18.06 -14.41
N SER A 430 19.37 18.11 -15.24
CA SER A 430 18.71 19.39 -15.48
C SER A 430 18.08 19.78 -14.16
N GLU A 431 18.37 21.00 -13.72
CA GLU A 431 17.96 21.58 -12.42
C GLU A 431 16.43 21.76 -12.28
N VAL A 432 15.64 21.23 -13.22
CA VAL A 432 14.21 21.53 -13.41
C VAL A 432 13.29 20.37 -13.02
N ASP A 433 13.78 19.39 -12.25
CA ASP A 433 12.88 18.44 -11.60
C ASP A 433 12.40 19.03 -10.27
N LEU A 434 11.31 19.81 -10.33
CA LEU A 434 10.59 20.35 -9.16
C LEU A 434 10.27 19.26 -8.12
N TRP A 435 10.20 18.00 -8.55
CA TRP A 435 9.85 16.84 -7.72
C TRP A 435 11.06 16.01 -7.26
N ARG A 436 12.29 16.45 -7.56
CA ARG A 436 13.53 15.88 -6.99
C ARG A 436 13.89 16.48 -5.63
N ASN A 437 13.35 17.64 -5.31
CA ASN A 437 13.55 18.24 -3.99
C ASN A 437 12.83 17.35 -2.93
N PRO A 438 13.55 16.73 -1.99
CA PRO A 438 12.96 15.84 -0.98
C PRO A 438 11.92 16.56 -0.10
N ASP A 439 12.05 17.87 0.07
CA ASP A 439 11.14 18.71 0.85
C ASP A 439 9.84 19.07 0.08
N LEU A 440 9.90 19.13 -1.25
CA LEU A 440 8.75 19.45 -2.12
C LEU A 440 8.10 18.22 -2.77
N SER A 441 8.79 17.08 -2.78
CA SER A 441 8.38 15.88 -3.51
C SER A 441 7.22 15.14 -2.84
N PHE A 442 6.18 14.83 -3.60
CA PHE A 442 5.22 13.82 -3.20
C PHE A 442 5.86 12.44 -3.41
N ASN A 443 6.33 11.81 -2.33
CA ASN A 443 7.07 10.55 -2.39
C ASN A 443 6.43 9.52 -1.45
N TYR A 444 5.36 8.85 -1.89
CA TYR A 444 5.00 7.52 -1.37
C TYR A 444 5.98 6.45 -1.89
N ASP A 445 7.29 6.70 -1.70
CA ASP A 445 8.42 5.84 -2.08
C ASP A 445 8.58 5.57 -3.60
N ILE A 446 8.14 6.52 -4.45
CA ILE A 446 8.34 6.44 -5.91
C ILE A 446 9.58 7.24 -6.31
N ASN A 447 10.73 6.54 -6.29
CA ASN A 447 12.02 7.13 -6.65
C ASN A 447 12.04 7.53 -8.15
N THR A 448 12.57 8.71 -8.46
CA THR A 448 12.63 9.33 -9.80
C THR A 448 13.58 8.64 -10.76
N ASP A 449 14.71 8.13 -10.26
CA ASP A 449 15.73 7.54 -11.12
C ASP A 449 15.33 6.15 -11.63
N THR A 450 14.21 5.58 -11.17
CA THR A 450 13.78 4.24 -11.58
C THR A 450 13.46 4.15 -13.07
N PHE A 451 12.87 5.18 -13.69
CA PHE A 451 12.56 5.16 -15.12
C PHE A 451 13.82 5.26 -16.01
N LEU A 452 14.94 5.70 -15.43
CA LEU A 452 16.23 5.79 -16.10
C LEU A 452 17.09 4.54 -15.87
N ARG A 453 16.69 3.62 -14.99
CA ARG A 453 17.41 2.35 -14.75
C ARG A 453 17.37 1.46 -15.99
N GLU A 454 18.44 0.71 -16.19
CA GLU A 454 18.69 -0.11 -17.39
C GLU A 454 17.53 -1.07 -17.73
N ASN A 455 17.06 -1.84 -16.75
CA ASN A 455 15.99 -2.83 -16.96
C ASN A 455 14.62 -2.21 -17.27
N ILE A 456 14.39 -0.96 -16.85
CA ILE A 456 13.11 -0.27 -17.05
C ILE A 456 13.14 0.54 -18.35
N ARG A 457 14.30 1.09 -18.70
CA ARG A 457 14.53 1.91 -19.91
C ARG A 457 14.11 1.22 -21.19
N LEU A 458 14.59 0.00 -21.42
CA LEU A 458 14.29 -0.75 -22.64
C LEU A 458 12.79 -0.95 -22.82
N THR A 459 12.13 -1.34 -21.73
CA THR A 459 10.70 -1.56 -21.70
C THR A 459 9.92 -0.26 -21.86
N PHE A 460 10.42 0.85 -21.28
CA PHE A 460 9.85 2.18 -21.46
C PHE A 460 9.91 2.62 -22.93
N ILE A 461 11.07 2.55 -23.56
CA ILE A 461 11.27 2.93 -24.97
C ILE A 461 10.35 2.07 -25.87
N LYS A 462 10.28 0.76 -25.62
CA LYS A 462 9.40 -0.12 -26.36
C LYS A 462 7.93 0.27 -26.23
N ASN A 463 7.45 0.52 -25.01
CA ASN A 463 6.02 0.69 -24.74
C ASN A 463 5.51 2.11 -25.00
N PHE A 464 6.34 3.14 -24.82
CA PHE A 464 5.93 4.55 -24.90
C PHE A 464 6.52 5.30 -26.10
N VAL A 465 7.75 4.97 -26.52
CA VAL A 465 8.32 5.52 -27.76
C VAL A 465 7.93 4.66 -28.97
N GLY A 466 7.54 3.40 -28.75
CA GLY A 466 7.12 2.48 -29.82
C GLY A 466 8.30 1.92 -30.62
N LYS A 467 9.52 1.94 -30.05
CA LYS A 467 10.75 1.49 -30.74
C LYS A 467 11.43 0.35 -30.00
N LYS A 468 11.79 -0.70 -30.73
CA LYS A 468 12.65 -1.77 -30.23
C LYS A 468 14.10 -1.41 -30.55
N ILE A 469 14.90 -1.18 -29.52
CA ILE A 469 16.32 -0.91 -29.66
C ILE A 469 17.16 -2.12 -29.24
N HIS A 470 18.31 -2.28 -29.89
CA HIS A 470 19.29 -3.31 -29.58
C HIS A 470 20.48 -2.67 -28.89
N ILE A 471 20.72 -2.99 -27.62
CA ILE A 471 21.83 -2.44 -26.84
C ILE A 471 22.98 -3.46 -26.81
N VAL A 472 24.22 -2.98 -26.94
CA VAL A 472 25.42 -3.83 -26.74
C VAL A 472 25.53 -4.35 -25.31
N SER A 473 26.35 -5.37 -25.09
CA SER A 473 26.60 -5.86 -23.74
C SER A 473 27.26 -4.78 -22.85
N ASN A 474 27.05 -4.87 -21.53
CA ASN A 474 27.71 -3.95 -20.59
C ASN A 474 29.24 -4.04 -20.68
N GLU A 475 29.80 -5.21 -20.96
CA GLU A 475 31.24 -5.36 -21.19
C GLU A 475 31.72 -4.63 -22.43
N ASP A 476 30.98 -4.70 -23.53
CA ASP A 476 31.34 -4.01 -24.77
C ASP A 476 31.15 -2.50 -24.64
N ALA A 477 30.12 -2.05 -23.91
CA ALA A 477 29.99 -0.65 -23.53
C ALA A 477 31.19 -0.16 -22.69
N LYS A 478 31.67 -0.96 -21.74
CA LYS A 478 32.89 -0.67 -20.95
C LYS A 478 34.16 -0.66 -21.80
N LYS A 479 34.28 -1.51 -22.82
CA LYS A 479 35.41 -1.49 -23.77
C LYS A 479 35.38 -0.22 -24.62
N LEU A 480 34.22 0.14 -25.15
CA LEU A 480 34.02 1.38 -25.91
C LEU A 480 34.32 2.61 -25.05
N ALA A 481 33.92 2.61 -23.77
CA ALA A 481 34.22 3.67 -22.82
C ALA A 481 35.72 3.97 -22.65
N LYS A 482 36.61 2.99 -22.85
CA LYS A 482 38.06 3.20 -22.73
C LYS A 482 38.68 3.84 -23.98
N ARG A 483 37.98 3.83 -25.11
CA ARG A 483 38.54 4.36 -26.37
C ARG A 483 38.60 5.89 -26.34
N LYS A 484 39.71 6.43 -26.83
CA LYS A 484 39.96 7.89 -26.89
C LYS A 484 38.85 8.62 -27.64
N GLU A 485 38.46 8.09 -28.80
CA GLU A 485 37.37 8.61 -29.64
C GLU A 485 36.03 8.75 -28.91
N VAL A 486 35.70 7.85 -27.96
CA VAL A 486 34.47 7.91 -27.16
C VAL A 486 34.62 8.86 -25.98
N ARG A 487 35.79 8.88 -25.34
CA ARG A 487 36.04 9.80 -24.20
C ARG A 487 36.05 11.26 -24.61
N GLU A 488 36.47 11.56 -25.85
CA GLU A 488 36.46 12.91 -26.43
C GLU A 488 35.08 13.36 -26.94
N MET A 489 34.10 12.45 -27.05
CA MET A 489 32.73 12.84 -27.39
C MET A 489 32.15 13.71 -26.26
N PRO A 490 31.46 14.82 -26.57
CA PRO A 490 30.73 15.58 -25.57
C PRO A 490 29.56 14.74 -25.03
N PRO A 491 29.14 14.93 -23.77
CA PRO A 491 28.02 14.17 -23.22
C PRO A 491 26.68 14.60 -23.85
N TYR A 492 25.75 13.67 -23.99
CA TYR A 492 24.38 13.97 -24.41
C TYR A 492 23.74 14.99 -23.44
N PRO A 493 23.02 16.02 -23.93
CA PRO A 493 22.48 16.19 -25.29
C PRO A 493 23.30 17.07 -26.25
N TYR A 494 24.58 17.37 -25.97
CA TYR A 494 25.36 18.26 -26.83
C TYR A 494 25.59 17.68 -28.23
N TYR A 495 25.80 18.55 -29.22
CA TYR A 495 26.11 18.13 -30.58
C TYR A 495 27.39 17.26 -30.61
N GLY A 496 27.38 16.17 -31.39
CA GLY A 496 28.50 15.21 -31.44
C GLY A 496 28.51 14.16 -30.33
N SER A 497 27.51 14.16 -29.42
CA SER A 497 27.34 13.15 -28.36
C SER A 497 26.83 11.79 -28.85
N VAL A 498 26.36 11.72 -30.10
CA VAL A 498 25.99 10.48 -30.76
C VAL A 498 26.80 10.39 -32.04
N LYS A 499 27.52 9.27 -32.21
CA LYS A 499 28.33 8.99 -33.40
C LYS A 499 28.28 7.51 -33.72
N GLN A 500 28.38 7.19 -35.01
CA GLN A 500 28.75 5.85 -35.42
C GLN A 500 30.25 5.65 -35.14
N ILE A 501 30.57 4.60 -34.40
CA ILE A 501 31.94 4.11 -34.21
C ILE A 501 31.92 2.63 -34.55
N ASP A 502 32.73 2.24 -35.52
CA ASP A 502 32.64 0.94 -36.20
C ASP A 502 31.21 0.72 -36.75
N ASN A 503 30.53 -0.35 -36.32
CA ASN A 503 29.16 -0.70 -36.68
C ASN A 503 28.14 -0.44 -35.55
N VAL A 504 28.51 0.35 -34.54
CA VAL A 504 27.68 0.61 -33.35
C VAL A 504 27.39 2.10 -33.24
N MET A 505 26.14 2.44 -32.92
CA MET A 505 25.78 3.81 -32.55
C MET A 505 26.17 4.06 -31.11
N VAL A 506 27.24 4.81 -30.90
CA VAL A 506 27.69 5.18 -29.56
C VAL A 506 26.98 6.45 -29.12
N VAL A 507 26.27 6.37 -28.00
CA VAL A 507 25.70 7.50 -27.28
C VAL A 507 26.56 7.76 -26.06
N ARG A 508 27.23 8.89 -26.04
CA ARG A 508 28.04 9.32 -24.92
C ARG A 508 27.16 9.99 -23.88
N LEU A 509 27.01 9.37 -22.72
CA LEU A 509 26.27 9.92 -21.58
C LEU A 509 27.24 10.62 -20.60
N ARG A 510 26.74 11.20 -19.51
CA ARG A 510 27.59 11.84 -18.49
C ARG A 510 28.33 10.79 -17.64
N ASN A 511 29.31 11.20 -16.84
CA ASN A 511 30.04 10.34 -15.88
C ASN A 511 30.46 8.96 -16.45
N ILE A 512 31.46 8.93 -17.33
CA ILE A 512 31.90 7.66 -17.95
C ILE A 512 32.54 6.71 -16.97
N ASP A 513 33.20 7.26 -15.96
CA ASP A 513 34.06 6.49 -15.07
C ASP A 513 33.25 5.64 -14.09
N ASN A 514 31.98 6.01 -13.84
CA ASN A 514 31.06 5.24 -13.01
C ASN A 514 30.63 3.90 -13.64
N LEU A 515 30.82 3.71 -14.96
CA LEU A 515 30.64 2.40 -15.59
C LEU A 515 31.61 1.34 -15.04
N PHE A 516 32.69 1.75 -14.38
CA PHE A 516 33.70 0.83 -13.84
C PHE A 516 33.51 0.51 -12.35
N GLU A 517 32.58 1.17 -11.66
CA GLU A 517 32.31 1.00 -10.22
C GLU A 517 31.07 0.12 -9.91
N GLN A 518 30.24 -0.19 -10.92
CA GLN A 518 29.15 -1.18 -10.87
C GLN A 518 29.56 -2.47 -11.59
#